data_AF-A0AAV5FZ36-F1
#
_entry.id   AF-A0AAV5FZ36-F1
#
_cell.length_a   1.000
_cell.length_b   1.000
_cell.length_c   1.000
_cell.angle_alpha   90.00
_cell.angle_beta   90.00
_cell.angle_gamma   90.00
#
_symmetry.space_group_name_H-M   'P 1'
#
loop_
_entity.id
_entity.type
_entity.pdbx_description
1 polymer ?
#
loop_
_entity_poly.entity_id
_entity_poly.type
_entity_poly.pdbx_seq_one_letter_code
_entity_poly.pdbx_strand_id
1 'polypeptide(L)'
;MSMVPHHLIDILDASHDYSAGMFFHDARRATDDVLHRGRVPVVAGGTGLYLRWYIYGKPNVPQSSMDVTSAVWSELAGFRETGKWEEAVQMVVKAGDPKARHLSMNNWNRLSRSLEIIRSSGSPPSAFAIPYNTFTKHHDTDQARDLDYDFLCIFLASPRAELYRSIDLRCEEMLADTGGLLSEASWLLNIGLRPSINSATSAIGYRQAMEYLLHCRQNGGESTPQEFKEFLTKFQATSRNFAKRQITWFRNEKIYLWVDASQPFDAVVQFVCDAYHDCDARVVPESLEMKRESCILTSRDLKTYRSENKVFLGDDDCHHVLDWIRRTQQK
;
A
#
# COMPACT_ATOMS: atom_id res chain seq x y z
N MET A 1 -23.30 6.91 -20.27
CA MET A 1 -22.39 7.66 -19.39
C MET A 1 -20.99 7.57 -19.97
N SER A 2 -20.34 8.69 -20.29
CA SER A 2 -18.91 8.69 -20.64
C SER A 2 -18.10 8.31 -19.40
N MET A 3 -17.11 7.43 -19.54
CA MET A 3 -16.20 7.08 -18.43
C MET A 3 -15.51 8.33 -17.88
N VAL A 4 -15.42 8.44 -16.56
CA VAL A 4 -14.64 9.51 -15.90
C VAL A 4 -13.16 9.24 -16.18
N PRO A 5 -12.41 10.19 -16.76
CA PRO A 5 -11.00 9.97 -17.07
C PRO A 5 -10.19 9.82 -15.78
N HIS A 6 -9.43 8.73 -15.68
CA HIS A 6 -8.51 8.49 -14.58
C HIS A 6 -7.11 8.89 -15.01
N HIS A 7 -6.44 9.71 -14.20
CA HIS A 7 -5.02 10.03 -14.38
C HIS A 7 -4.17 9.04 -13.57
N LEU A 8 -2.89 8.91 -13.95
CA LEU A 8 -1.90 8.08 -13.24
C LEU A 8 -2.19 6.56 -13.23
N ILE A 9 -3.00 6.09 -14.17
CA ILE A 9 -3.19 4.66 -14.47
C ILE A 9 -2.45 4.35 -15.78
N ASP A 10 -1.78 3.20 -15.84
CA ASP A 10 -1.01 2.73 -17.01
C ASP A 10 0.06 3.72 -17.51
N ILE A 11 0.69 4.44 -16.58
CA ILE A 11 1.73 5.45 -16.89
C ILE A 11 3.16 4.90 -16.89
N LEU A 12 3.36 3.67 -16.42
CA LEU A 12 4.68 3.06 -16.23
C LEU A 12 4.63 1.55 -16.53
N ASP A 13 5.74 1.03 -17.06
CA ASP A 13 5.94 -0.41 -17.23
C ASP A 13 6.32 -1.08 -15.90
N ALA A 14 5.94 -2.36 -15.73
CA ALA A 14 6.15 -3.12 -14.51
C ALA A 14 7.63 -3.32 -14.13
N SER A 15 8.58 -3.12 -15.05
CA SER A 15 10.02 -3.14 -14.76
C SER A 15 10.53 -1.86 -14.09
N HIS A 16 9.79 -0.76 -14.14
CA HIS A 16 10.19 0.54 -13.61
C HIS A 16 9.69 0.75 -12.18
N ASP A 17 10.49 1.44 -11.36
CA ASP A 17 10.10 1.81 -10.01
C ASP A 17 9.27 3.10 -9.98
N TYR A 18 8.34 3.16 -9.03
CA TYR A 18 7.56 4.36 -8.73
C TYR A 18 7.71 4.79 -7.27
N SER A 19 7.99 6.08 -7.05
CA SER A 19 8.25 6.63 -5.73
C SER A 19 7.18 7.63 -5.29
N ALA A 20 7.09 7.87 -3.98
CA ALA A 20 6.22 8.92 -3.44
C ALA A 20 6.56 10.32 -3.98
N GLY A 21 7.84 10.55 -4.34
CA GLY A 21 8.29 11.79 -4.96
C GLY A 21 7.76 11.94 -6.38
N MET A 22 7.78 10.87 -7.18
CA MET A 22 7.19 10.87 -8.52
C MET A 22 5.69 11.09 -8.46
N PHE A 23 4.98 10.35 -7.59
CA PHE A 23 3.55 10.57 -7.35
C PHE A 23 3.24 12.02 -6.97
N PHE A 24 4.00 12.62 -6.06
CA PHE A 24 3.80 14.02 -5.68
C PHE A 24 3.81 14.95 -6.90
N HIS A 25 4.80 14.82 -7.78
CA HIS A 25 4.91 15.65 -8.97
C HIS A 25 3.82 15.34 -10.01
N ASP A 26 3.57 14.08 -10.32
CA ASP A 26 2.60 13.69 -11.34
C ASP A 26 1.16 13.98 -10.90
N ALA A 27 0.82 13.75 -9.63
CA ALA A 27 -0.49 14.06 -9.08
C ALA A 27 -0.75 15.57 -9.03
N ARG A 28 0.25 16.39 -8.65
CA ARG A 28 0.14 17.85 -8.71
C ARG A 28 -0.08 18.34 -10.14
N ARG A 29 0.68 17.81 -11.12
CA ARG A 29 0.50 18.14 -12.54
C ARG A 29 -0.91 17.79 -13.04
N ALA A 30 -1.42 16.60 -12.70
CA ALA A 30 -2.77 16.19 -13.06
C ALA A 30 -3.84 17.06 -12.37
N THR A 31 -3.59 17.48 -11.12
CA THR A 31 -4.47 18.40 -10.38
C THR A 31 -4.57 19.74 -11.11
N ASP A 32 -3.43 20.33 -11.48
CA ASP A 32 -3.38 21.59 -12.22
C ASP A 32 -4.16 21.48 -13.53
N ASP A 33 -3.92 20.43 -14.32
CA ASP A 33 -4.61 20.19 -15.59
C ASP A 33 -6.13 20.06 -15.42
N VAL A 34 -6.61 19.39 -14.38
CA VAL A 34 -8.05 19.30 -14.06
C VAL A 34 -8.62 20.67 -13.67
N LEU A 35 -7.90 21.45 -12.86
CA LEU A 35 -8.32 22.79 -12.44
C LEU A 35 -8.37 23.77 -13.63
N HIS A 36 -7.38 23.72 -14.53
CA HIS A 36 -7.35 24.57 -15.74
C HIS A 36 -8.54 24.32 -16.68
N ARG A 37 -9.13 23.11 -16.65
CA ARG A 37 -10.38 22.78 -17.36
C ARG A 37 -11.65 23.23 -16.64
N GLY A 38 -11.54 23.93 -15.51
CA GLY A 38 -12.68 24.33 -14.68
C GLY A 38 -13.40 23.14 -14.03
N ARG A 39 -12.66 22.06 -13.73
CA ARG A 39 -13.19 20.84 -13.11
C ARG A 39 -12.60 20.64 -11.71
N VAL A 40 -13.25 19.79 -10.92
CA VAL A 40 -12.83 19.45 -9.55
C VAL A 40 -11.90 18.24 -9.59
N PRO A 41 -10.65 18.33 -9.11
CA PRO A 41 -9.78 17.19 -8.96
C PRO A 41 -10.28 16.25 -7.85
N VAL A 42 -10.49 14.98 -8.18
CA VAL A 42 -10.80 13.92 -7.20
C VAL A 42 -9.63 12.94 -7.17
N VAL A 43 -8.94 12.88 -6.03
CA VAL A 43 -7.84 11.94 -5.82
C VAL A 43 -8.35 10.73 -5.05
N ALA A 44 -8.48 9.60 -5.73
CA ALA A 44 -8.91 8.34 -5.14
C ALA A 44 -7.71 7.40 -4.93
N GLY A 45 -7.53 6.89 -3.70
CA GLY A 45 -6.45 5.95 -3.40
C GLY A 45 -6.28 5.68 -1.90
N GLY A 46 -5.44 4.70 -1.58
CA GLY A 46 -5.23 4.24 -0.19
C GLY A 46 -3.79 4.26 0.29
N THR A 47 -2.84 4.80 -0.50
CA THR A 47 -1.42 4.85 -0.13
C THR A 47 -1.14 6.06 0.75
N GLY A 48 -1.21 5.88 2.07
CA GLY A 48 -1.15 6.99 3.04
C GLY A 48 0.08 7.90 2.92
N LEU A 49 1.27 7.37 2.60
CA LEU A 49 2.47 8.18 2.39
C LEU A 49 2.34 9.11 1.17
N TYR A 50 1.78 8.59 0.08
CA TYR A 50 1.58 9.34 -1.16
C TYR A 50 0.60 10.49 -0.92
N LEU A 51 -0.55 10.19 -0.31
CA LEU A 51 -1.54 11.21 0.02
C LEU A 51 -1.02 12.24 1.04
N ARG A 52 -0.22 11.83 2.02
CA ARG A 52 0.42 12.76 2.97
C ARG A 52 1.32 13.75 2.25
N TRP A 53 2.17 13.28 1.33
CA TRP A 53 3.05 14.17 0.55
C TRP A 53 2.26 15.06 -0.39
N TYR A 54 1.19 14.53 -1.00
CA TYR A 54 0.30 15.32 -1.83
C TYR A 54 -0.42 16.42 -1.05
N ILE A 55 -0.90 16.15 0.18
CA ILE A 55 -1.61 17.16 0.98
C ILE A 55 -0.63 18.18 1.57
N TYR A 56 0.41 17.70 2.26
CA TYR A 56 1.27 18.56 3.09
C TYR A 56 2.60 18.92 2.44
N GLY A 57 2.88 18.47 1.21
CA GLY A 57 4.17 18.62 0.56
C GLY A 57 5.15 17.49 0.84
N LYS A 58 6.12 17.32 -0.07
CA LYS A 58 7.21 16.35 0.10
C LYS A 58 8.37 16.94 0.91
N PRO A 59 9.07 16.15 1.75
CA PRO A 59 10.32 16.57 2.38
C PRO A 59 11.37 17.01 1.35
N ASN A 60 12.18 18.01 1.69
CA ASN A 60 13.28 18.45 0.84
C ASN A 60 14.54 17.59 1.02
N VAL A 61 14.38 16.28 0.89
CA VAL A 61 15.47 15.31 0.98
C VAL A 61 16.00 15.06 -0.43
N PRO A 62 17.32 15.12 -0.67
CA PRO A 62 17.89 14.86 -1.98
C PRO A 62 17.62 13.41 -2.42
N GLN A 63 17.38 13.25 -3.71
CA GLN A 63 17.30 11.94 -4.33
C GLN A 63 18.71 11.36 -4.44
N SER A 64 18.85 10.09 -4.07
CA SER A 64 20.11 9.37 -4.19
C SER A 64 20.28 8.87 -5.63
N SER A 65 21.51 8.91 -6.15
CA SER A 65 21.81 8.30 -7.45
C SER A 65 21.70 6.78 -7.37
N MET A 66 21.47 6.14 -8.52
CA MET A 66 21.41 4.67 -8.60
C MET A 66 22.71 4.03 -8.09
N ASP A 67 23.87 4.63 -8.35
CA ASP A 67 25.17 4.14 -7.87
C ASP A 67 25.26 4.15 -6.35
N VAL A 68 24.79 5.22 -5.70
CA VAL A 68 24.77 5.32 -4.23
C VAL A 68 23.81 4.29 -3.65
N THR A 69 22.60 4.18 -4.22
CA THR A 69 21.62 3.18 -3.79
C THR A 69 22.19 1.77 -3.94
N SER A 70 22.76 1.42 -5.09
CA SER A 70 23.36 0.10 -5.34
C SER A 70 24.50 -0.19 -4.36
N ALA A 71 25.41 0.77 -4.12
CA ALA A 71 26.52 0.60 -3.19
C ALA A 71 26.03 0.36 -1.76
N VAL A 72 25.02 1.09 -1.30
CA VAL A 72 24.40 0.88 0.02
C VAL A 72 23.76 -0.50 0.12
N TRP A 73 23.03 -0.95 -0.90
CA TRP A 73 22.42 -2.27 -0.91
C TRP A 73 23.46 -3.39 -0.85
N SER A 74 24.54 -3.29 -1.64
CA SER A 74 25.63 -4.27 -1.62
C SER A 74 26.34 -4.32 -0.27
N GLU A 75 26.55 -3.17 0.36
CA GLU A 75 27.20 -3.11 1.68
C GLU A 75 26.34 -3.70 2.79
N LEU A 76 25.02 -3.49 2.73
CA LEU A 76 24.09 -4.04 3.71
C LEU A 76 23.72 -5.51 3.45
N ALA A 77 24.03 -6.05 2.26
CA ALA A 77 23.66 -7.40 1.86
C ALA A 77 24.20 -8.46 2.83
N GLY A 78 25.50 -8.40 3.17
CA GLY A 78 26.11 -9.37 4.08
C GLY A 78 25.49 -9.37 5.47
N PHE A 79 25.15 -8.19 6.01
CA PHE A 79 24.46 -8.09 7.29
C PHE A 79 23.04 -8.67 7.23
N ARG A 80 22.33 -8.43 6.12
CA ARG A 80 20.97 -8.93 5.91
C ARG A 80 20.94 -10.46 5.79
N GLU A 81 21.88 -11.04 5.05
CA GLU A 81 21.99 -12.49 4.84
C GLU A 81 22.36 -13.24 6.13
N THR A 82 23.23 -12.64 6.95
CA THR A 82 23.70 -13.23 8.21
C THR A 82 22.83 -12.85 9.42
N GLY A 83 21.77 -12.07 9.23
CA GLY A 83 20.87 -11.65 10.30
C GLY A 83 21.49 -10.68 11.32
N LYS A 84 22.58 -9.99 10.96
CA LYS A 84 23.33 -9.08 11.82
C LYS A 84 22.74 -7.67 11.86
N TRP A 85 21.47 -7.58 12.28
CA TRP A 85 20.72 -6.32 12.32
C TRP A 85 21.39 -5.26 13.20
N GLU A 86 21.79 -5.62 14.42
CA GLU A 86 22.37 -4.69 15.38
C GLU A 86 23.70 -4.09 14.88
N GLU A 87 24.53 -4.89 14.22
CA GLU A 87 25.80 -4.44 13.63
C GLU A 87 25.54 -3.41 12.51
N ALA A 88 24.57 -3.69 11.64
CA ALA A 88 24.18 -2.77 10.57
C ALA A 88 23.58 -1.46 11.12
N VAL A 89 22.77 -1.53 12.18
CA VAL A 89 22.26 -0.33 12.86
C VAL A 89 23.42 0.50 13.41
N GLN A 90 24.39 -0.13 14.08
CA GLN A 90 25.55 0.61 14.61
C GLN A 90 26.39 1.23 13.49
N MET A 91 26.49 0.58 12.34
CA MET A 91 27.17 1.14 11.16
C MET A 91 26.49 2.44 10.70
N VAL A 92 25.16 2.45 10.55
CA VAL A 92 24.42 3.65 10.13
C VAL A 92 24.44 4.74 11.19
N VAL A 93 24.41 4.38 12.47
CA VAL A 93 24.59 5.32 13.59
C VAL A 93 25.96 6.00 13.51
N LYS A 94 27.03 5.22 13.29
CA LYS A 94 28.39 5.75 13.11
C LYS A 94 28.51 6.63 11.87
N ALA A 95 27.74 6.33 10.82
CA ALA A 95 27.70 7.14 9.61
C ALA A 95 27.01 8.50 9.82
N GLY A 96 26.22 8.68 10.88
CA GLY A 96 25.68 9.99 11.27
C GLY A 96 24.18 10.03 11.61
N ASP A 97 23.45 8.91 11.55
CA ASP A 97 22.03 8.88 11.96
C ASP A 97 21.82 8.15 13.30
N PRO A 98 21.83 8.85 14.45
CA PRO A 98 21.56 8.23 15.74
C PRO A 98 20.13 7.68 15.86
N LYS A 99 19.17 8.16 15.05
CA LYS A 99 17.78 7.68 15.08
C LYS A 99 17.63 6.28 14.50
N ALA A 100 18.63 5.77 13.77
CA ALA A 100 18.63 4.39 13.30
C ALA A 100 18.44 3.36 14.43
N ARG A 101 18.83 3.68 15.67
CA ARG A 101 18.59 2.85 16.87
C ARG A 101 17.12 2.62 17.20
N HIS A 102 16.23 3.49 16.72
CA HIS A 102 14.79 3.41 16.97
C HIS A 102 14.04 2.73 15.82
N LEU A 103 14.74 2.28 14.77
CA LEU A 103 14.12 1.51 13.72
C LEU A 103 13.66 0.16 14.26
N SER A 104 12.46 -0.27 13.84
CA SER A 104 11.97 -1.61 14.11
C SER A 104 12.95 -2.64 13.56
N MET A 105 13.12 -3.75 14.29
CA MET A 105 14.00 -4.85 13.91
C MET A 105 13.77 -5.29 12.46
N ASN A 106 14.87 -5.54 11.73
CA ASN A 106 14.88 -5.95 10.33
C ASN A 106 14.22 -4.99 9.33
N ASN A 107 14.05 -3.70 9.69
CA ASN A 107 13.59 -2.69 8.76
C ASN A 107 14.73 -2.20 7.84
N TRP A 108 15.26 -3.13 7.04
CA TRP A 108 16.38 -2.90 6.13
C TRP A 108 16.12 -1.76 5.16
N ASN A 109 14.89 -1.60 4.64
CA ASN A 109 14.56 -0.51 3.73
C ASN A 109 14.76 0.88 4.37
N ARG A 110 14.34 1.08 5.63
CA ARG A 110 14.56 2.37 6.30
C ARG A 110 16.00 2.58 6.70
N LEU A 111 16.71 1.50 7.04
CA LEU A 111 18.12 1.55 7.37
C LEU A 111 18.96 1.93 6.14
N SER A 112 18.75 1.24 5.01
CA SER A 112 19.35 1.57 3.71
C SER A 112 19.04 3.00 3.32
N ARG A 113 17.77 3.43 3.40
CA ARG A 113 17.40 4.80 3.03
C ARG A 113 18.09 5.85 3.87
N SER A 114 18.30 5.60 5.17
CA SER A 114 19.04 6.53 6.03
C SER A 114 20.50 6.67 5.57
N LEU A 115 21.16 5.54 5.30
CA LEU A 115 22.54 5.53 4.82
C LEU A 115 22.69 6.16 3.43
N GLU A 116 21.75 5.91 2.51
CA GLU A 116 21.69 6.56 1.20
C GLU A 116 21.65 8.08 1.33
N ILE A 117 20.80 8.61 2.23
CA ILE A 117 20.67 10.05 2.45
C ILE A 117 21.99 10.62 2.99
N ILE A 118 22.57 9.99 4.01
CA ILE A 118 23.87 10.40 4.57
C ILE A 118 24.94 10.45 3.48
N ARG A 119 25.03 9.43 2.62
CA ARG A 119 26.02 9.39 1.54
C ARG A 119 25.79 10.43 0.46
N SER A 120 24.52 10.72 0.18
CA SER A 120 24.16 11.68 -0.86
C SER A 120 24.34 13.13 -0.42
N SER A 121 24.17 13.41 0.88
CA SER A 121 24.08 14.79 1.39
C SER A 121 25.03 15.14 2.52
N GLY A 122 25.76 14.16 3.08
CA GLY A 122 26.59 14.32 4.27
C GLY A 122 25.80 14.56 5.56
N SER A 123 24.47 14.44 5.55
CA SER A 123 23.59 14.76 6.70
C SER A 123 22.55 13.66 6.91
N PRO A 124 22.14 13.37 8.16
CA PRO A 124 21.12 12.36 8.42
C PRO A 124 19.73 12.81 7.93
N PRO A 125 18.77 11.89 7.74
CA PRO A 125 17.40 12.23 7.32
C PRO A 125 16.73 13.28 8.22
N SER A 126 17.07 13.33 9.51
CA SER A 126 16.52 14.29 10.46
C SER A 126 16.99 15.73 10.28
N ALA A 127 18.05 15.97 9.49
CA ALA A 127 18.53 17.32 9.19
C ALA A 127 17.65 18.06 8.18
N PHE A 128 16.80 17.33 7.45
CA PHE A 128 15.93 17.90 6.43
C PHE A 128 14.57 18.28 7.01
N ALA A 129 14.11 19.48 6.67
CA ALA A 129 12.79 19.95 7.06
C ALA A 129 11.69 19.05 6.48
N ILE A 130 10.73 18.69 7.32
CA ILE A 130 9.54 17.95 6.95
C ILE A 130 8.37 18.93 7.05
N PRO A 131 7.55 19.09 6.01
CA PRO A 131 6.47 20.09 6.00
C PRO A 131 5.25 19.68 6.86
N TYR A 132 5.37 18.60 7.63
CA TYR A 132 4.32 18.08 8.50
C TYR A 132 4.93 17.51 9.79
N ASN A 133 4.20 17.64 10.91
CA ASN A 133 4.60 17.06 12.18
C ASN A 133 4.62 15.52 12.10
N THR A 134 5.77 14.91 12.36
CA THR A 134 5.93 13.45 12.36
C THR A 134 5.48 12.83 13.67
N PHE A 135 4.25 12.29 13.76
CA PHE A 135 3.75 11.37 14.81
C PHE A 135 4.13 11.67 16.30
N THR A 136 4.66 12.85 16.61
CA THR A 136 5.04 13.28 17.95
C THR A 136 3.81 13.89 18.61
N LYS A 137 3.52 13.41 19.82
CA LYS A 137 2.33 13.72 20.64
C LYS A 137 2.19 15.18 21.08
N HIS A 138 2.97 16.11 20.53
CA HIS A 138 2.89 17.52 20.86
C HIS A 138 2.90 18.32 19.57
N HIS A 139 1.72 18.82 19.18
CA HIS A 139 1.43 20.23 18.97
C HIS A 139 -0.02 20.33 18.46
N ASP A 140 -0.94 20.50 19.41
CA ASP A 140 -2.26 21.09 19.22
C ASP A 140 -2.10 22.60 19.02
N THR A 141 -1.44 22.99 17.95
CA THR A 141 -1.59 24.35 17.45
C THR A 141 -2.20 24.23 16.08
N ASP A 142 -3.50 24.51 16.02
CA ASP A 142 -4.27 24.95 14.85
C ASP A 142 -3.66 26.26 14.27
N GLN A 143 -2.35 26.28 14.02
CA GLN A 143 -1.82 27.19 13.03
C GLN A 143 -2.36 26.66 11.71
N ALA A 144 -3.29 27.43 11.13
CA ALA A 144 -3.73 27.26 9.76
C ALA A 144 -2.50 26.99 8.91
N ARG A 145 -2.32 25.72 8.52
CA ARG A 145 -1.24 25.35 7.62
C ARG A 145 -1.64 25.94 6.28
N ASP A 146 -0.76 26.74 5.71
CA ASP A 146 -0.92 27.23 4.35
C ASP A 146 -0.76 26.02 3.42
N LEU A 147 -1.88 25.39 3.07
CA LEU A 147 -1.93 24.26 2.15
C LEU A 147 -2.12 24.81 0.75
N ASP A 148 -1.44 24.21 -0.24
CA ASP A 148 -1.55 24.63 -1.63
C ASP A 148 -2.99 24.55 -2.19
N TYR A 149 -3.86 23.75 -1.56
CA TYR A 149 -5.27 23.58 -1.92
C TYR A 149 -6.18 23.47 -0.69
N ASP A 150 -7.46 23.79 -0.87
CA ASP A 150 -8.53 23.41 0.08
C ASP A 150 -8.90 21.94 -0.14
N PHE A 151 -8.60 21.10 0.85
CA PHE A 151 -8.83 19.66 0.77
C PHE A 151 -10.08 19.24 1.54
N LEU A 152 -11.01 18.59 0.84
CA LEU A 152 -12.03 17.75 1.46
C LEU A 152 -11.52 16.29 1.49
N CYS A 153 -10.96 15.87 2.62
CA CYS A 153 -10.44 14.52 2.80
C CYS A 153 -11.50 13.60 3.42
N ILE A 154 -11.89 12.55 2.70
CA ILE A 154 -12.87 11.56 3.17
C ILE A 154 -12.19 10.18 3.20
N PHE A 155 -12.33 9.48 4.32
CA PHE A 155 -11.92 8.09 4.48
C PHE A 155 -13.16 7.20 4.56
N LEU A 156 -13.38 6.43 3.50
CA LEU A 156 -14.44 5.42 3.44
C LEU A 156 -14.02 4.20 4.25
N ALA A 157 -14.73 3.93 5.34
CA ALA A 157 -14.45 2.84 6.26
C ALA A 157 -15.64 1.88 6.33
N SER A 158 -15.39 0.61 6.62
CA SER A 158 -16.45 -0.38 6.86
C SER A 158 -16.15 -1.15 8.14
N PRO A 159 -17.16 -1.78 8.76
CA PRO A 159 -16.95 -2.71 9.86
C PRO A 159 -15.88 -3.74 9.51
N ARG A 160 -14.92 -3.92 10.42
CA ARG A 160 -13.67 -4.62 10.10
C ARG A 160 -13.86 -6.09 9.71
N ALA A 161 -14.86 -6.77 10.28
CA ALA A 161 -15.21 -8.14 9.92
C ALA A 161 -15.75 -8.23 8.49
N GLU A 162 -16.58 -7.27 8.07
CA GLU A 162 -17.13 -7.19 6.71
C GLU A 162 -16.03 -6.86 5.69
N LEU A 163 -15.15 -5.92 6.03
CA LEU A 163 -13.98 -5.60 5.21
C LEU A 163 -13.10 -6.84 5.00
N TYR A 164 -12.86 -7.63 6.05
CA TYR A 164 -12.08 -8.87 5.92
C TYR A 164 -12.77 -9.91 5.04
N ARG A 165 -14.10 -10.10 5.20
CA ARG A 165 -14.87 -11.00 4.32
C ARG A 165 -14.82 -10.56 2.87
N SER A 166 -14.93 -9.26 2.60
CA SER A 166 -14.84 -8.69 1.24
C SER A 166 -13.44 -8.85 0.65
N ILE A 167 -12.38 -8.64 1.45
CA ILE A 167 -10.99 -8.89 1.02
C ILE A 167 -10.79 -10.36 0.68
N ASP A 168 -11.29 -11.27 1.52
CA ASP A 168 -11.09 -12.71 1.35
C ASP A 168 -11.79 -13.20 0.08
N LEU A 169 -13.04 -12.77 -0.14
CA LEU A 169 -13.78 -13.05 -1.36
C LEU A 169 -13.10 -12.47 -2.59
N ARG A 170 -12.65 -11.22 -2.55
CA ARG A 170 -11.93 -10.59 -3.68
C ARG A 170 -10.65 -11.37 -4.03
N CYS A 171 -9.91 -11.85 -3.04
CA CYS A 171 -8.74 -12.70 -3.28
C CYS A 171 -9.12 -14.00 -4.01
N GLU A 172 -10.25 -14.61 -3.66
CA GLU A 172 -10.77 -15.79 -4.37
C GLU A 172 -11.18 -15.44 -5.80
N GLU A 173 -11.95 -14.37 -6.01
CA GLU A 173 -12.41 -13.92 -7.33
C GLU A 173 -11.24 -13.63 -8.28
N MET A 174 -10.16 -13.03 -7.78
CA MET A 174 -8.94 -12.77 -8.57
C MET A 174 -8.22 -14.04 -9.04
N LEU A 175 -8.51 -15.19 -8.42
CA LEU A 175 -7.92 -16.50 -8.72
C LEU A 175 -8.91 -17.45 -9.41
N ALA A 176 -10.21 -17.18 -9.27
CA ALA A 176 -11.29 -17.95 -9.88
C ALA A 176 -11.15 -17.99 -11.40
N ASP A 177 -10.84 -16.84 -12.01
CA ASP A 177 -10.49 -16.74 -13.42
C ASP A 177 -8.99 -16.98 -13.63
N THR A 178 -8.68 -18.05 -14.36
CA THR A 178 -7.29 -18.37 -14.74
C THR A 178 -6.67 -17.32 -15.68
N GLY A 179 -7.48 -16.50 -16.35
CA GLY A 179 -7.04 -15.32 -17.11
C GLY A 179 -6.69 -14.09 -16.23
N GLY A 180 -6.97 -14.16 -14.93
CA GLY A 180 -6.71 -13.09 -13.96
C GLY A 180 -5.30 -13.13 -13.36
N LEU A 181 -5.21 -13.02 -12.03
CA LEU A 181 -3.96 -12.76 -11.30
C LEU A 181 -2.84 -13.77 -11.62
N LEU A 182 -3.16 -15.06 -11.76
CA LEU A 182 -2.15 -16.09 -12.04
C LEU A 182 -1.57 -15.96 -13.45
N SER A 183 -2.39 -15.61 -14.45
CA SER A 183 -1.90 -15.36 -15.81
C SER A 183 -1.00 -14.13 -15.86
N GLU A 184 -1.40 -13.04 -15.21
CA GLU A 184 -0.57 -11.83 -15.13
C GLU A 184 0.75 -12.10 -14.41
N ALA A 185 0.73 -12.80 -13.27
CA ALA A 185 1.93 -13.19 -12.54
C ALA A 185 2.84 -14.12 -13.36
N SER A 186 2.25 -15.06 -14.12
CA SER A 186 3.01 -15.92 -15.03
C SER A 186 3.67 -15.13 -16.16
N TRP A 187 2.96 -14.13 -16.72
CA TRP A 187 3.52 -13.23 -17.72
C TRP A 187 4.72 -12.45 -17.17
N LEU A 188 4.61 -11.87 -15.95
CA LEU A 188 5.72 -11.18 -15.29
C LEU A 188 6.96 -12.09 -15.14
N LEU A 189 6.75 -13.36 -14.75
CA LEU A 189 7.83 -14.35 -14.68
C LEU A 189 8.41 -14.67 -16.06
N ASN A 190 7.57 -14.75 -17.10
CA ASN A 190 8.00 -15.08 -18.46
C ASN A 190 8.84 -13.96 -19.11
N ILE A 191 8.59 -12.70 -18.76
CA ILE A 191 9.42 -11.56 -19.22
C ILE A 191 10.70 -11.38 -18.38
N GLY A 192 10.98 -12.31 -17.45
CA GLY A 192 12.22 -12.35 -16.68
C GLY A 192 12.20 -11.59 -15.36
N LEU A 193 11.06 -11.00 -14.96
CA LEU A 193 10.96 -10.40 -13.63
C LEU A 193 10.88 -11.48 -12.55
N ARG A 194 11.40 -11.14 -11.37
CA ARG A 194 11.40 -12.00 -10.18
C ARG A 194 10.57 -11.40 -9.06
N PRO A 195 10.01 -12.22 -8.16
CA PRO A 195 9.31 -11.71 -6.98
C PRO A 195 10.22 -10.78 -6.18
N SER A 196 9.64 -9.69 -5.66
CA SER A 196 10.33 -8.74 -4.76
C SER A 196 11.54 -8.00 -5.34
N ILE A 197 11.66 -7.90 -6.66
CA ILE A 197 12.77 -7.15 -7.29
C ILE A 197 12.52 -5.64 -7.29
N ASN A 198 11.26 -5.23 -7.45
CA ASN A 198 10.85 -3.83 -7.51
C ASN A 198 9.47 -3.64 -6.87
N SER A 199 8.95 -2.41 -6.89
CA SER A 199 7.63 -2.10 -6.32
C SER A 199 6.48 -2.91 -6.93
N ALA A 200 6.47 -3.13 -8.24
CA ALA A 200 5.44 -3.89 -8.95
C ALA A 200 5.42 -5.38 -8.54
N THR A 201 6.57 -6.06 -8.57
CA THR A 201 6.62 -7.49 -8.20
C THR A 201 6.64 -7.74 -6.69
N SER A 202 6.71 -6.68 -5.89
CA SER A 202 6.49 -6.71 -4.44
C SER A 202 5.02 -6.50 -4.06
N ALA A 203 4.16 -6.10 -5.00
CA ALA A 203 2.76 -5.83 -4.74
C ALA A 203 2.04 -7.09 -4.21
N ILE A 204 1.09 -6.86 -3.32
CA ILE A 204 0.29 -7.94 -2.69
C ILE A 204 -0.58 -8.58 -3.76
N GLY A 205 -0.65 -9.91 -3.77
CA GLY A 205 -1.22 -10.69 -4.86
C GLY A 205 -0.11 -11.16 -5.79
N TYR A 206 0.54 -10.24 -6.51
CA TYR A 206 1.61 -10.56 -7.46
C TYR A 206 2.77 -11.29 -6.80
N ARG A 207 3.31 -10.79 -5.68
CA ARG A 207 4.44 -11.45 -5.01
C ARG A 207 4.09 -12.88 -4.62
N GLN A 208 2.94 -13.09 -3.99
CA GLN A 208 2.50 -14.42 -3.55
C GLN A 208 2.26 -15.35 -4.75
N ALA A 209 1.62 -14.84 -5.81
CA ALA A 209 1.34 -15.60 -7.02
C ALA A 209 2.63 -15.98 -7.75
N MET A 210 3.58 -15.05 -7.90
CA MET A 210 4.87 -15.35 -8.53
C MET A 210 5.70 -16.35 -7.71
N GLU A 211 5.73 -16.21 -6.36
CA GLU A 211 6.38 -17.19 -5.46
C GLU A 211 5.75 -18.58 -5.64
N TYR A 212 4.41 -18.66 -5.66
CA TYR A 212 3.67 -19.91 -5.85
C TYR A 212 3.91 -20.55 -7.21
N LEU A 213 3.86 -19.77 -8.30
CA LEU A 213 4.10 -20.28 -9.65
C LEU A 213 5.55 -20.73 -9.86
N LEU A 214 6.52 -20.08 -9.22
CA LEU A 214 7.92 -20.55 -9.24
C LEU A 214 8.06 -21.90 -8.54
N HIS A 215 7.40 -22.10 -7.40
CA HIS A 215 7.34 -23.40 -6.73
C HIS A 215 6.71 -24.47 -7.63
N CYS A 216 5.60 -24.14 -8.30
CA CYS A 216 4.97 -25.06 -9.25
C CYS A 216 5.92 -25.44 -10.40
N ARG A 217 6.64 -24.47 -10.99
CA ARG A 217 7.62 -24.72 -12.06
C ARG A 217 8.74 -25.65 -11.60
N GLN A 218 9.26 -25.44 -10.39
CA GLN A 218 10.28 -26.30 -9.79
C GLN A 218 9.78 -27.73 -9.59
N ASN A 219 8.48 -27.91 -9.39
CA ASN A 219 7.81 -29.21 -9.28
C ASN A 219 7.23 -29.70 -10.62
N GLY A 220 7.83 -29.33 -11.76
CA GLY A 220 7.40 -29.81 -13.07
C GLY A 220 6.04 -29.26 -13.53
N GLY A 221 5.65 -28.08 -13.05
CA GLY A 221 4.36 -27.47 -13.33
C GLY A 221 3.20 -28.08 -12.54
N GLU A 222 3.46 -28.80 -11.45
CA GLU A 222 2.42 -29.41 -10.63
C GLU A 222 2.19 -28.67 -9.30
N SER A 223 0.96 -28.77 -8.80
CA SER A 223 0.61 -28.36 -7.45
C SER A 223 -0.61 -29.14 -6.95
N THR A 224 -0.72 -29.29 -5.63
CA THR A 224 -1.86 -29.91 -4.96
C THR A 224 -2.91 -28.87 -4.54
N PRO A 225 -4.18 -29.28 -4.33
CA PRO A 225 -5.20 -28.41 -3.74
C PRO A 225 -4.77 -27.77 -2.42
N GLN A 226 -4.00 -28.52 -1.61
CA GLN A 226 -3.50 -28.05 -0.31
C GLN A 226 -2.49 -26.91 -0.47
N GLU A 227 -1.49 -27.06 -1.35
CA GLU A 227 -0.51 -26.00 -1.64
C GLU A 227 -1.18 -24.73 -2.20
N PHE A 228 -2.16 -24.92 -3.09
CA PHE A 228 -2.95 -23.79 -3.61
C PHE A 228 -3.71 -23.06 -2.49
N LYS A 229 -4.36 -23.81 -1.58
CA LYS A 229 -5.08 -23.24 -0.42
C LYS A 229 -4.13 -22.54 0.57
N GLU A 230 -2.90 -23.02 0.73
CA GLU A 230 -1.86 -22.36 1.52
C GLU A 230 -1.44 -21.02 0.88
N PHE A 231 -1.23 -21.01 -0.43
CA PHE A 231 -1.00 -19.78 -1.19
C PHE A 231 -2.15 -18.78 -1.02
N LEU A 232 -3.40 -19.21 -1.23
CA LEU A 232 -4.60 -18.38 -1.07
C LEU A 232 -4.69 -17.81 0.35
N THR A 233 -4.47 -18.64 1.38
CA THR A 233 -4.47 -18.22 2.78
C THR A 233 -3.41 -17.14 3.04
N LYS A 234 -2.20 -17.30 2.50
CA LYS A 234 -1.11 -16.32 2.61
C LYS A 234 -1.46 -15.01 1.91
N PHE A 235 -2.08 -15.08 0.73
CA PHE A 235 -2.54 -13.91 -0.02
C PHE A 235 -3.60 -13.13 0.78
N GLN A 236 -4.68 -13.79 1.20
CA GLN A 236 -5.75 -13.21 2.01
C GLN A 236 -5.20 -12.57 3.30
N ALA A 237 -4.36 -13.30 4.05
CA ALA A 237 -3.76 -12.77 5.29
C ALA A 237 -2.89 -11.52 5.04
N THR A 238 -2.14 -11.50 3.94
CA THR A 238 -1.31 -10.34 3.58
C THR A 238 -2.18 -9.14 3.20
N SER A 239 -3.25 -9.34 2.44
CA SER A 239 -4.22 -8.31 2.05
C SER A 239 -4.92 -7.71 3.26
N ARG A 240 -5.40 -8.54 4.21
CA ARG A 240 -6.01 -8.07 5.47
C ARG A 240 -5.03 -7.27 6.32
N ASN A 241 -3.77 -7.71 6.41
CA ASN A 241 -2.72 -6.97 7.12
C ASN A 241 -2.41 -5.62 6.48
N PHE A 242 -2.50 -5.52 5.15
CA PHE A 242 -2.36 -4.25 4.45
C PHE A 242 -3.52 -3.29 4.75
N ALA A 243 -4.76 -3.75 4.64
CA ALA A 243 -5.94 -2.96 5.01
C ALA A 243 -5.87 -2.46 6.47
N LYS A 244 -5.44 -3.33 7.41
CA LYS A 244 -5.17 -2.95 8.81
C LYS A 244 -4.16 -1.81 8.91
N ARG A 245 -3.06 -1.87 8.14
CA ARG A 245 -2.03 -0.82 8.14
C ARG A 245 -2.56 0.49 7.56
N GLN A 246 -3.39 0.45 6.52
CA GLN A 246 -4.06 1.64 5.98
C GLN A 246 -4.94 2.29 7.03
N ILE A 247 -5.86 1.53 7.65
CA ILE A 247 -6.72 2.04 8.73
C ILE A 247 -5.88 2.65 9.87
N THR A 248 -4.81 1.96 10.28
CA THR A 248 -3.89 2.45 11.33
C THR A 248 -3.22 3.76 10.93
N TRP A 249 -2.85 3.92 9.66
CA TRP A 249 -2.25 5.15 9.14
C TRP A 249 -3.24 6.30 9.18
N PHE A 250 -4.40 6.15 8.52
CA PHE A 250 -5.39 7.22 8.39
C PHE A 250 -6.02 7.62 9.72
N ARG A 251 -6.05 6.73 10.72
CA ARG A 251 -6.51 7.08 12.07
C ARG A 251 -5.67 8.19 12.71
N ASN A 252 -4.38 8.26 12.34
CA ASN A 252 -3.48 9.30 12.82
C ASN A 252 -3.48 10.55 11.92
N GLU A 253 -4.29 10.57 10.85
CA GLU A 253 -4.45 11.72 9.95
C GLU A 253 -5.72 12.48 10.32
N LYS A 254 -5.57 13.56 11.10
CA LYS A 254 -6.73 14.31 11.64
C LYS A 254 -7.60 14.96 10.54
N ILE A 255 -7.04 15.22 9.35
CA ILE A 255 -7.72 15.89 8.21
C ILE A 255 -8.86 15.06 7.59
N TYR A 256 -8.89 13.73 7.78
CA TYR A 256 -9.89 12.87 7.14
C TYR A 256 -11.20 12.82 7.94
N LEU A 257 -12.32 13.04 7.25
CA LEU A 257 -13.67 12.73 7.69
C LEU A 257 -13.91 11.22 7.52
N TRP A 258 -14.34 10.54 8.58
CA TRP A 258 -14.54 9.09 8.56
C TRP A 258 -16.01 8.77 8.26
N VAL A 259 -16.25 8.15 7.12
CA VAL A 259 -17.61 7.86 6.62
C VAL A 259 -17.79 6.35 6.54
N ASP A 260 -18.89 5.86 7.08
CA ASP A 260 -19.28 4.45 7.02
C ASP A 260 -19.76 4.09 5.61
N ALA A 261 -18.89 3.42 4.86
CA ALA A 261 -19.15 2.93 3.52
C ALA A 261 -20.04 1.68 3.48
N SER A 262 -20.45 1.13 4.63
CA SER A 262 -21.50 0.09 4.68
C SER A 262 -22.92 0.68 4.57
N GLN A 263 -23.06 2.01 4.69
CA GLN A 263 -24.32 2.72 4.49
C GLN A 263 -24.72 2.78 3.01
N PRO A 264 -26.00 3.05 2.70
CA PRO A 264 -26.47 3.13 1.32
C PRO A 264 -25.63 4.09 0.46
N PHE A 265 -25.26 3.64 -0.74
CA PHE A 265 -24.40 4.38 -1.66
C PHE A 265 -24.88 5.82 -1.90
N ASP A 266 -26.17 6.01 -2.17
CA ASP A 266 -26.75 7.32 -2.44
C ASP A 266 -26.64 8.27 -1.25
N ALA A 267 -26.75 7.77 -0.02
CA ALA A 267 -26.58 8.57 1.19
C ALA A 267 -25.13 9.05 1.36
N VAL A 268 -24.16 8.17 1.09
CA VAL A 268 -22.73 8.52 1.13
C VAL A 268 -22.40 9.55 0.05
N VAL A 269 -22.88 9.34 -1.19
CA VAL A 269 -22.65 10.27 -2.30
C VAL A 269 -23.28 11.64 -2.01
N GLN A 270 -24.52 11.66 -1.52
CA GLN A 270 -25.20 12.90 -1.15
C GLN A 270 -24.39 13.68 -0.12
N PHE A 271 -23.91 13.02 0.94
CA PHE A 271 -23.04 13.65 1.93
C PHE A 271 -21.75 14.22 1.32
N VAL A 272 -21.05 13.47 0.47
CA VAL A 272 -19.81 13.95 -0.18
C VAL A 272 -20.09 15.19 -1.03
N CYS A 273 -21.20 15.20 -1.77
CA CYS A 273 -21.62 16.33 -2.57
C CYS A 273 -21.98 17.55 -1.71
N ASP A 274 -22.72 17.36 -0.62
CA ASP A 274 -23.11 18.45 0.28
C ASP A 274 -21.89 19.06 0.98
N ALA A 275 -20.98 18.24 1.50
CA ALA A 275 -19.74 18.67 2.14
C ALA A 275 -18.78 19.41 1.19
N TYR A 276 -18.90 19.19 -0.12
CA TYR A 276 -18.16 19.93 -1.13
C TYR A 276 -18.77 21.32 -1.40
N HIS A 277 -20.11 21.43 -1.49
CA HIS A 277 -20.78 22.69 -1.79
C HIS A 277 -20.93 23.60 -0.57
N ASP A 278 -20.98 23.04 0.64
CA ASP A 278 -21.16 23.77 1.89
C ASP A 278 -20.07 23.37 2.91
N CYS A 279 -19.19 24.32 3.25
CA CYS A 279 -18.13 24.10 4.22
C CYS A 279 -18.65 23.85 5.64
N ASP A 280 -19.82 24.40 5.99
CA ASP A 280 -20.46 24.15 7.29
C ASP A 280 -21.06 22.73 7.35
N ALA A 281 -21.26 22.08 6.19
CA ALA A 281 -21.69 20.69 6.07
C ALA A 281 -20.55 19.65 6.13
N ARG A 282 -19.30 20.06 6.43
CA ARG A 282 -18.15 19.14 6.62
C ARG A 282 -18.21 18.29 7.91
N VAL A 283 -19.36 18.26 8.58
CA VAL A 283 -19.62 17.39 9.74
C VAL A 283 -20.33 16.12 9.26
N VAL A 284 -19.72 14.95 9.51
CA VAL A 284 -20.33 13.67 9.16
C VAL A 284 -21.59 13.44 10.00
N PRO A 285 -22.76 13.19 9.38
CA PRO A 285 -23.99 12.85 10.12
C PRO A 285 -23.80 11.58 10.97
N GLU A 286 -24.45 11.51 12.14
CA GLU A 286 -24.35 10.33 13.03
C GLU A 286 -24.71 9.01 12.32
N SER A 287 -25.65 9.05 11.36
CA SER A 287 -26.03 7.89 10.55
C SER A 287 -24.93 7.40 9.59
N LEU A 288 -23.98 8.25 9.24
CA LEU A 288 -22.86 7.96 8.34
C LEU A 288 -21.52 7.95 9.07
N GLU A 289 -21.50 8.23 10.38
CA GLU A 289 -20.26 8.37 11.14
C GLU A 289 -19.64 7.01 11.45
N MET A 290 -18.38 6.83 11.04
CA MET A 290 -17.54 5.74 11.54
C MET A 290 -16.55 6.27 12.57
N LYS A 291 -16.75 5.92 13.85
CA LYS A 291 -15.83 6.35 14.92
C LYS A 291 -14.41 5.83 14.67
N ARG A 292 -13.42 6.73 14.76
CA ARG A 292 -11.99 6.39 14.58
C ARG A 292 -11.53 5.28 15.53
N GLU A 293 -12.13 5.20 16.72
CA GLU A 293 -11.84 4.24 17.77
C GLU A 293 -12.60 2.91 17.61
N SER A 294 -13.77 2.89 16.97
CA SER A 294 -14.55 1.65 16.80
C SER A 294 -13.85 0.66 15.87
N CYS A 295 -13.04 1.14 14.93
CA CYS A 295 -12.17 0.30 14.10
C CYS A 295 -11.02 -0.39 14.88
N ILE A 296 -10.78 0.02 16.14
CA ILE A 296 -9.72 -0.50 17.03
C ILE A 296 -10.23 -1.67 17.86
N LEU A 297 -11.47 -1.57 18.36
CA LEU A 297 -12.02 -2.59 19.25
C LEU A 297 -11.97 -3.92 18.49
N THR A 298 -11.05 -4.77 18.92
CA THR A 298 -11.08 -6.18 18.54
C THR A 298 -12.36 -6.71 19.14
N SER A 299 -13.45 -6.72 18.37
CA SER A 299 -14.60 -7.53 18.72
C SER A 299 -14.08 -8.95 18.97
N ARG A 300 -14.74 -9.72 19.85
CA ARG A 300 -14.43 -11.15 20.01
C ARG A 300 -14.31 -11.83 18.65
N ASP A 301 -15.16 -11.43 17.71
CA ASP A 301 -15.23 -11.92 16.33
C ASP A 301 -13.92 -11.75 15.56
N LEU A 302 -13.13 -10.68 15.81
CA LEU A 302 -11.85 -10.50 15.13
C LEU A 302 -10.74 -11.40 15.68
N LYS A 303 -10.81 -11.80 16.96
CA LYS A 303 -9.83 -12.75 17.55
C LYS A 303 -10.08 -14.17 17.04
N THR A 304 -11.34 -14.50 16.78
CA THR A 304 -11.76 -15.80 16.27
C THR A 304 -11.93 -15.82 14.75
N TYR A 305 -11.72 -14.70 14.05
CA TYR A 305 -11.91 -14.62 12.61
C TYR A 305 -11.10 -15.69 11.88
N ARG A 306 -11.79 -16.42 11.01
CA ARG A 306 -11.21 -17.36 10.04
C ARG A 306 -11.82 -17.00 8.68
N SER A 307 -11.01 -17.07 7.64
CA SER A 307 -11.52 -16.92 6.28
C SER A 307 -12.48 -18.08 6.00
N GLU A 308 -13.66 -17.75 5.53
CA GLU A 308 -14.64 -18.71 5.03
C GLU A 308 -14.70 -18.50 3.52
N ASN A 309 -14.01 -19.37 2.80
CA ASN A 309 -13.96 -19.31 1.34
C ASN A 309 -15.35 -19.53 0.75
N LYS A 310 -15.64 -18.88 -0.37
CA LYS A 310 -16.92 -19.02 -1.10
C LYS A 310 -16.77 -19.62 -2.50
N VAL A 311 -15.57 -19.54 -3.07
CA VAL A 311 -15.24 -20.06 -4.40
C VAL A 311 -14.50 -21.38 -4.27
N PHE A 312 -13.49 -21.44 -3.40
CA PHE A 312 -12.63 -22.62 -3.23
C PHE A 312 -12.97 -23.35 -1.92
N LEU A 313 -14.10 -24.08 -1.90
CA LEU A 313 -14.63 -24.77 -0.72
C LEU A 313 -13.95 -26.13 -0.51
N GLY A 314 -13.94 -26.95 -1.57
CA GLY A 314 -13.38 -28.30 -1.63
C GLY A 314 -12.09 -28.36 -2.44
N ASP A 315 -11.58 -29.57 -2.64
CA ASP A 315 -10.40 -29.80 -3.49
C ASP A 315 -10.77 -29.79 -4.98
N ASP A 316 -12.00 -30.22 -5.30
CA ASP A 316 -12.54 -30.21 -6.67
C ASP A 316 -12.65 -28.79 -7.25
N ASP A 317 -12.94 -27.81 -6.40
CA ASP A 317 -13.03 -26.39 -6.80
C ASP A 317 -11.68 -25.80 -7.23
N CYS A 318 -10.56 -26.47 -6.92
CA CYS A 318 -9.23 -26.08 -7.36
C CYS A 318 -8.86 -26.65 -8.74
N HIS A 319 -9.61 -27.63 -9.25
CA HIS A 319 -9.16 -28.48 -10.37
C HIS A 319 -8.87 -27.68 -11.64
N HIS A 320 -9.69 -26.68 -11.98
CA HIS A 320 -9.48 -25.85 -13.16
C HIS A 320 -8.19 -25.01 -13.06
N VAL A 321 -7.89 -24.49 -11.86
CA VAL A 321 -6.64 -23.75 -11.62
C VAL A 321 -5.45 -24.69 -11.70
N LEU A 322 -5.51 -25.85 -11.06
CA LEU A 322 -4.41 -26.82 -11.06
C LEU A 322 -4.15 -27.37 -12.47
N ASP A 323 -5.19 -27.63 -13.25
CA ASP A 323 -5.06 -28.00 -14.66
C ASP A 323 -4.43 -26.89 -15.50
N TRP A 324 -4.80 -25.63 -15.25
CA TRP A 324 -4.17 -24.48 -15.89
C TRP A 324 -2.68 -24.39 -15.54
N ILE A 325 -2.30 -24.58 -14.27
CA ILE A 325 -0.90 -24.59 -13.83
C ILE A 325 -0.13 -25.70 -14.56
N ARG A 326 -0.67 -26.93 -14.58
CA ARG A 326 -0.07 -28.08 -15.28
C ARG A 326 0.20 -27.77 -16.75
N ARG A 327 -0.74 -27.12 -17.43
CA ARG A 327 -0.61 -26.81 -18.87
C ARG A 327 0.36 -25.66 -19.16
N THR A 328 0.52 -24.71 -18.25
CA THR A 328 1.19 -23.43 -18.55
C THR A 328 2.53 -23.23 -17.84
N GLN A 329 2.79 -23.99 -16.76
CA GLN A 329 3.97 -23.82 -15.91
C GLN A 329 4.98 -24.99 -16.01
N GLN A 330 4.83 -25.90 -16.97
CA GLN A 330 5.77 -27.01 -17.27
C GLN A 330 7.12 -26.59 -17.89
N LYS A 331 7.52 -25.32 -17.75
CA LYS A 331 8.67 -24.74 -18.45
C LYS A 331 10.01 -25.01 -17.80
#